data_AF-A0A974AFZ7-F1
#
_entry.id   AF-A0A974AFZ7-F1
#
_cell.length_a   1.000
_cell.length_b   1.000
_cell.length_c   1.000
_cell.angle_alpha   90.00
_cell.angle_beta   90.00
_cell.angle_gamma   90.00
#
_symmetry.space_group_name_H-M   'P 1'
#
loop_
_entity.id
_entity.type
_entity.pdbx_description
1 polymer ?
#
loop_
_entity_poly.entity_id
_entity_poly.type
_entity_poly.pdbx_seq_one_letter_code
_entity_poly.pdbx_strand_id
1 'polypeptide(L)'
;MATTITINVQNNSPSLQNFFFFQQPAIYTGGPEVYTNSLYSQALLPYATSGAILTFSLILQDYAGVQQQVTPPTVGKPSGQLSATQAINVTPAAGGTPTKNTTTMTVTPSLGLSSPVSTSGPQAGSFRIITPVYNPTLENYNAGSALQTLTGGVTLSNFVTAQPNTNLDCQPIRIFYVQTGNYTAGTVMNFTASSATAAVCDATPGYSSFSVVYNADGTWTIKPFAVVRAADGRGRLVEGTTATNAEVLNEAGTATISTGYVADGNFNPPILVQNLSHAAAINVLGEYQVGPIGGPKIGTTCIDKQGTSATFAP
;
A
#
# COMPACT_ATOMS: atom_id res chain seq x y z
N MET A 1 -3.68 3.38 -17.28
CA MET A 1 -4.64 2.41 -16.72
C MET A 1 -4.36 2.33 -15.23
N ALA A 2 -5.35 2.58 -14.37
CA ALA A 2 -5.11 2.64 -12.93
C ALA A 2 -4.98 1.22 -12.35
N THR A 3 -3.95 0.97 -11.54
CA THR A 3 -3.79 -0.32 -10.85
C THR A 3 -4.85 -0.41 -9.76
N THR A 4 -5.48 -1.58 -9.59
CA THR A 4 -6.49 -1.82 -8.55
C THR A 4 -5.94 -2.84 -7.56
N ILE A 5 -6.07 -2.56 -6.26
CA ILE A 5 -5.83 -3.56 -5.21
C ILE A 5 -7.16 -4.27 -4.94
N THR A 6 -7.14 -5.60 -4.94
CA THR A 6 -8.30 -6.45 -4.63
C THR A 6 -7.95 -7.44 -3.54
N ILE A 7 -8.75 -7.51 -2.49
CA ILE A 7 -8.61 -8.45 -1.39
C ILE A 7 -9.90 -9.25 -1.28
N ASN A 8 -9.83 -10.55 -1.51
CA ASN A 8 -10.94 -11.48 -1.42
C ASN A 8 -10.83 -12.29 -0.14
N VAL A 9 -11.82 -12.18 0.74
CA VAL A 9 -11.83 -12.82 2.05
C VAL A 9 -12.84 -13.95 2.07
N GLN A 10 -12.40 -15.10 2.54
CA GLN A 10 -13.21 -16.29 2.79
C GLN A 10 -13.23 -16.59 4.29
N ASN A 11 -14.41 -16.85 4.84
CA ASN A 11 -14.58 -17.27 6.24
C ASN A 11 -14.69 -18.80 6.31
N ASN A 12 -13.64 -19.49 6.74
CA ASN A 12 -13.64 -20.94 7.00
C ASN A 12 -13.88 -21.29 8.47
N SER A 13 -14.17 -20.30 9.32
CA SER A 13 -14.59 -20.55 10.70
C SER A 13 -16.02 -21.11 10.75
N PRO A 14 -16.43 -21.77 11.85
CA PRO A 14 -17.77 -22.35 11.95
C PRO A 14 -18.88 -21.31 12.20
N SER A 15 -18.52 -20.03 12.42
CA SER A 15 -19.47 -18.98 12.81
C SER A 15 -19.44 -17.78 11.86
N LEU A 16 -20.51 -16.97 11.91
CA LEU A 16 -20.51 -15.63 11.33
C LEU A 16 -19.34 -14.82 11.92
N GLN A 17 -18.61 -14.12 11.06
CA GLN A 17 -17.55 -13.21 11.47
C GLN A 17 -17.78 -11.83 10.87
N ASN A 18 -17.48 -10.79 11.63
CA ASN A 18 -17.40 -9.43 11.11
C ASN A 18 -15.96 -9.15 10.74
N PHE A 19 -15.71 -8.76 9.49
CA PHE A 19 -14.39 -8.39 9.01
C PHE A 19 -14.30 -6.89 8.82
N PHE A 20 -13.14 -6.31 9.12
CA PHE A 20 -12.83 -4.93 8.80
C PHE A 20 -11.44 -4.79 8.19
N PHE A 21 -11.29 -3.78 7.33
CA PHE A 21 -10.09 -3.52 6.57
C PHE A 21 -9.45 -2.22 7.02
N PHE A 22 -8.14 -2.16 7.02
CA PHE A 22 -7.37 -0.97 7.37
C PHE A 22 -6.01 -0.99 6.68
N GLN A 23 -5.32 0.13 6.69
CA GLN A 23 -4.01 0.27 6.07
C GLN A 23 -2.95 0.48 7.15
N GLN A 24 -1.72 0.05 6.86
CA GLN A 24 -0.55 0.49 7.60
C GLN A 24 -0.54 2.03 7.66
N PRO A 25 -0.39 2.63 8.86
CA PRO A 25 -0.24 4.06 9.01
C PRO A 25 0.92 4.59 8.15
N ALA A 26 0.69 5.70 7.46
CA ALA A 26 1.75 6.43 6.80
C ALA A 26 2.76 6.96 7.84
N ILE A 27 3.99 7.23 7.38
CA ILE A 27 4.97 7.93 8.20
C ILE A 27 4.69 9.43 8.06
N TYR A 28 4.49 10.09 9.20
CA TYR A 28 4.19 11.51 9.27
C TYR A 28 5.36 12.30 9.84
N THR A 29 5.69 13.42 9.19
CA THR A 29 6.58 14.44 9.76
C THR A 29 5.77 15.70 10.02
N GLY A 30 5.77 16.16 11.28
CA GLY A 30 5.03 17.37 11.72
C GLY A 30 3.71 17.11 12.47
N GLY A 31 3.38 15.85 12.81
CA GLY A 31 2.19 15.47 13.58
C GLY A 31 2.51 14.67 14.85
N PRO A 32 1.69 14.77 15.92
CA PRO A 32 2.02 14.18 17.23
C PRO A 32 1.59 12.71 17.38
N GLU A 33 0.38 12.36 16.93
CA GLU A 33 -0.22 11.03 17.07
C GLU A 33 -0.92 10.65 15.76
N VAL A 34 -0.72 9.41 15.34
CA VAL A 34 -1.29 8.88 14.09
C VAL A 34 -2.48 7.99 14.43
N TYR A 35 -3.65 8.39 13.97
CA TYR A 35 -4.87 7.61 14.05
C TYR A 35 -5.10 6.83 12.77
N THR A 36 -5.80 5.70 12.86
CA THR A 36 -6.18 4.87 11.70
C THR A 36 -7.68 4.67 11.72
N ASN A 37 -8.33 4.75 10.57
CA ASN A 37 -9.73 4.37 10.45
C ASN A 37 -9.87 2.97 9.87
N SER A 38 -10.96 2.30 10.23
CA SER A 38 -11.46 1.22 9.39
C SER A 38 -11.92 1.79 8.05
N LEU A 39 -11.52 1.13 6.96
CA LEU A 39 -11.81 1.53 5.59
C LEU A 39 -13.11 0.93 5.07
N TYR A 40 -13.40 -0.28 5.54
CA TYR A 40 -14.54 -1.08 5.13
C TYR A 40 -14.80 -2.14 6.17
N SER A 41 -16.05 -2.54 6.34
CA SER A 41 -16.39 -3.70 7.16
C SER A 41 -17.68 -4.35 6.71
N GLN A 42 -17.76 -5.68 6.90
CA GLN A 42 -18.94 -6.46 6.60
C GLN A 42 -18.94 -7.80 7.35
N ALA A 43 -20.15 -8.25 7.71
CA ALA A 43 -20.39 -9.59 8.23
C ALA A 43 -20.33 -10.62 7.09
N LEU A 44 -19.65 -11.75 7.32
CA LEU A 44 -19.51 -12.83 6.35
C LEU A 44 -19.78 -14.19 7.00
N LEU A 45 -20.78 -14.91 6.47
CA LEU A 45 -21.12 -16.26 6.92
C LEU A 45 -20.02 -17.27 6.57
N PRO A 46 -19.96 -18.44 7.24
CA PRO A 46 -19.06 -19.52 6.85
C PRO A 46 -19.21 -19.86 5.37
N TYR A 47 -18.08 -20.04 4.68
CA TYR A 47 -18.05 -20.35 3.26
C TYR A 47 -18.72 -21.68 2.95
N ALA A 48 -18.54 -22.68 3.83
CA ALA A 48 -19.14 -24.01 3.68
C ALA A 48 -20.69 -23.99 3.64
N THR A 49 -21.32 -22.96 4.22
CA THR A 49 -22.79 -22.84 4.25
C THR A 49 -23.35 -21.79 3.29
N SER A 50 -22.54 -20.82 2.88
CA SER A 50 -23.00 -19.67 2.09
C SER A 50 -22.35 -19.53 0.71
N GLY A 51 -21.15 -20.08 0.51
CA GLY A 51 -20.32 -19.83 -0.67
C GLY A 51 -19.88 -18.36 -0.83
N ALA A 52 -20.11 -17.50 0.17
CA ALA A 52 -19.89 -16.07 0.07
C ALA A 52 -18.40 -15.71 0.17
N ILE A 53 -17.97 -14.75 -0.64
CA ILE A 53 -16.64 -14.13 -0.61
C ILE A 53 -16.84 -12.63 -0.38
N LEU A 54 -16.10 -12.06 0.56
CA LEU A 54 -16.08 -10.63 0.79
C LEU A 54 -14.95 -9.99 0.00
N THR A 55 -15.29 -9.10 -0.94
CA THR A 55 -14.31 -8.42 -1.80
C THR A 55 -14.15 -6.97 -1.39
N PHE A 56 -12.93 -6.58 -1.06
CA PHE A 56 -12.52 -5.20 -0.88
C PHE A 56 -11.64 -4.78 -2.07
N SER A 57 -12.00 -3.69 -2.74
CA SER A 57 -11.26 -3.17 -3.90
C SER A 57 -11.07 -1.67 -3.83
N LEU A 58 -9.87 -1.20 -4.19
CA LEU A 58 -9.54 0.22 -4.30
C LEU A 58 -8.61 0.47 -5.49
N ILE A 59 -8.66 1.69 -6.01
CA ILE A 59 -7.69 2.15 -7.00
C ILE A 59 -6.40 2.51 -6.27
N LEU A 60 -5.27 1.96 -6.72
CA LEU A 60 -3.94 2.28 -6.21
C LEU A 60 -3.52 3.66 -6.70
N GLN A 61 -4.01 4.66 -5.98
CA GLN A 61 -3.72 6.08 -6.17
C GLN A 61 -3.50 6.67 -4.77
N ASP A 62 -2.43 7.44 -4.61
CA ASP A 62 -2.21 8.16 -3.36
C ASP A 62 -3.16 9.36 -3.30
N TYR A 63 -3.86 9.52 -2.18
CA TYR A 63 -4.75 10.66 -1.96
C TYR A 63 -4.33 11.40 -0.70
N ALA A 64 -4.20 12.72 -0.84
CA ALA A 64 -4.22 13.61 0.31
C ALA A 64 -5.68 13.79 0.75
N GLY A 65 -5.93 13.76 2.06
CA GLY A 65 -7.24 14.02 2.62
C GLY A 65 -7.19 14.94 3.81
N VAL A 66 -8.26 15.71 3.98
CA VAL A 66 -8.53 16.51 5.17
C VAL A 66 -9.99 16.30 5.59
N GLN A 67 -10.24 16.39 6.89
CA GLN A 67 -11.57 16.21 7.45
C GLN A 67 -11.77 17.13 8.66
N GLN A 68 -12.96 17.71 8.79
CA GLN A 68 -13.36 18.48 9.96
C GLN A 68 -13.60 17.56 11.16
N GLN A 69 -12.99 17.86 12.30
CA GLN A 69 -13.18 17.10 13.54
C GLN A 69 -14.45 17.55 14.24
N VAL A 70 -15.41 16.64 14.41
CA VAL A 70 -16.59 16.92 15.26
C VAL A 70 -16.24 16.75 16.74
N THR A 71 -15.38 15.78 17.04
CA THR A 71 -14.82 15.50 18.36
C THR A 71 -13.38 15.03 18.18
N PRO A 72 -12.53 15.13 19.22
CA PRO A 72 -11.20 14.54 19.18
C PRO A 72 -11.24 13.06 18.77
N PRO A 73 -10.31 12.59 17.92
CA PRO A 73 -10.27 11.20 17.46
C PRO A 73 -10.26 10.23 18.64
N THR A 74 -11.27 9.35 18.69
CA THR A 74 -11.44 8.36 19.76
C THR A 74 -11.80 7.01 19.15
N VAL A 75 -11.14 5.95 19.62
CA VAL A 75 -11.38 4.58 19.14
C VAL A 75 -12.87 4.21 19.19
N GLY A 76 -13.39 3.65 18.10
CA GLY A 76 -14.78 3.26 17.92
C GLY A 76 -15.74 4.40 17.57
N LYS A 77 -15.24 5.63 17.39
CA LYS A 77 -16.04 6.80 16.99
C LYS A 77 -15.68 7.27 15.57
N PRO A 78 -16.62 7.91 14.86
CA PRO A 78 -16.33 8.53 13.57
C PRO A 78 -15.19 9.55 13.69
N SER A 79 -14.28 9.59 12.71
CA SER A 79 -13.16 10.54 12.73
C SER A 79 -13.58 11.98 12.38
N GLY A 80 -14.72 12.16 11.71
CA GLY A 80 -15.25 13.48 11.33
C GLY A 80 -16.40 13.38 10.35
N GLN A 81 -16.81 14.52 9.77
CA GLN A 81 -17.97 14.62 8.89
C GLN A 81 -17.61 15.19 7.51
N LEU A 82 -17.32 16.49 7.43
CA LEU A 82 -16.96 17.15 6.18
C LEU A 82 -15.53 16.77 5.81
N SER A 83 -15.34 16.25 4.59
CA SER A 83 -14.02 15.80 4.10
C SER A 83 -13.74 16.37 2.71
N ALA A 84 -12.46 16.57 2.40
CA ALA A 84 -11.97 16.87 1.06
C ALA A 84 -10.79 15.97 0.72
N THR A 85 -10.64 15.63 -0.56
CA THR A 85 -9.52 14.81 -1.05
C THR A 85 -8.98 15.32 -2.38
N GLN A 86 -7.70 15.05 -2.63
CA GLN A 86 -7.06 15.25 -3.92
C GLN A 86 -6.15 14.06 -4.23
N ALA A 87 -6.26 13.54 -5.46
CA ALA A 87 -5.28 12.60 -6.00
C ALA A 87 -3.93 13.30 -6.08
N ILE A 88 -2.91 12.74 -5.43
CA ILE A 88 -1.60 13.36 -5.27
C ILE A 88 -0.50 12.35 -5.61
N ASN A 89 0.68 12.82 -5.97
CA ASN A 89 1.84 11.95 -6.19
C ASN A 89 2.85 12.14 -5.06
N VAL A 90 3.62 11.10 -4.77
CA VAL A 90 4.75 11.23 -3.85
C VAL A 90 5.93 11.89 -4.54
N THR A 91 6.76 12.57 -3.75
CA THR A 91 8.03 13.14 -4.20
C THR A 91 8.94 12.01 -4.67
N PRO A 92 9.56 12.11 -5.85
CA PRO A 92 10.47 11.08 -6.34
C PRO A 92 11.74 10.99 -5.47
N ALA A 93 12.51 9.92 -5.65
CA ALA A 93 13.89 9.86 -5.17
C ALA A 93 14.75 10.96 -5.82
N ALA A 94 15.90 11.25 -5.21
CA ALA A 94 16.83 12.26 -5.72
C ALA A 94 17.17 12.03 -7.19
N GLY A 95 17.06 13.08 -8.01
CA GLY A 95 17.27 13.01 -9.46
C GLY A 95 16.07 12.53 -10.28
N GLY A 96 14.95 12.15 -9.66
CA GLY A 96 13.73 11.79 -10.36
C GLY A 96 12.92 12.99 -10.88
N THR A 97 12.02 12.72 -11.83
CA THR A 97 11.15 13.75 -12.43
C THR A 97 10.20 14.35 -11.40
N PRO A 98 10.12 15.69 -11.27
CA PRO A 98 9.20 16.34 -10.33
C PRO A 98 7.75 15.89 -10.53
N THR A 99 7.07 15.63 -9.43
CA THR A 99 5.68 15.18 -9.39
C THR A 99 4.81 16.22 -8.71
N LYS A 100 3.48 16.15 -8.91
CA LYS A 100 2.52 17.01 -8.20
C LYS A 100 2.36 16.50 -6.77
N ASN A 101 3.26 16.92 -5.89
CA ASN A 101 3.48 16.36 -4.56
C ASN A 101 2.95 17.20 -3.40
N THR A 102 2.37 18.37 -3.67
CA THR A 102 1.93 19.28 -2.60
C THR A 102 0.54 19.83 -2.88
N THR A 103 -0.32 19.79 -1.88
CA THR A 103 -1.64 20.43 -1.88
C THR A 103 -1.77 21.40 -0.70
N THR A 104 -2.66 22.38 -0.84
CA THR A 104 -2.95 23.37 0.20
C THR A 104 -4.37 23.17 0.69
N MET A 105 -4.50 23.03 2.00
CA MET A 105 -5.79 22.99 2.69
C MET A 105 -6.38 24.41 2.81
N THR A 106 -7.68 24.51 2.58
CA THR A 106 -8.48 25.72 2.82
C THR A 106 -9.54 25.42 3.86
N VAL A 107 -9.83 26.36 4.76
CA VAL A 107 -10.92 26.26 5.75
C VAL A 107 -12.00 27.33 5.56
N THR A 108 -11.70 28.36 4.76
CA THR A 108 -12.60 29.48 4.48
C THR A 108 -12.65 29.71 2.96
N PRO A 109 -13.84 29.79 2.32
CA PRO A 109 -15.18 29.72 2.94
C PRO A 109 -15.63 28.30 3.33
N SER A 110 -14.91 27.26 2.90
CA SER A 110 -15.21 25.86 3.23
C SER A 110 -13.94 25.01 3.30
N LEU A 111 -14.05 23.84 3.94
CA LEU A 111 -12.99 22.84 3.92
C LEU A 111 -12.72 22.37 2.48
N GLY A 112 -11.44 22.36 2.09
CA GLY A 112 -11.04 21.98 0.74
C GLY A 112 -9.54 21.69 0.63
N LEU A 113 -9.17 21.12 -0.52
CA LEU A 113 -7.77 20.90 -0.93
C LEU A 113 -7.59 21.42 -2.35
N SER A 114 -6.55 22.21 -2.58
CA SER A 114 -6.17 22.70 -3.90
C SER A 114 -5.67 21.57 -4.80
N SER A 115 -5.80 21.72 -6.12
CA SER A 115 -5.17 20.80 -7.06
C SER A 115 -3.66 20.71 -6.78
N PRO A 116 -3.07 19.50 -6.70
CA PRO A 116 -1.67 19.38 -6.32
C PRO A 116 -0.71 20.05 -7.32
N VAL A 117 0.33 20.67 -6.77
CA VAL A 117 1.43 21.32 -7.49
C VAL A 117 2.74 20.67 -7.11
N SER A 118 3.76 20.84 -7.96
CA SER A 118 5.11 20.37 -7.67
C SER A 118 5.84 21.39 -6.81
N THR A 119 6.34 20.98 -5.65
CA THR A 119 7.22 21.81 -4.81
C THR A 119 8.45 21.03 -4.38
N SER A 120 9.54 21.74 -4.13
CA SER A 120 10.67 21.19 -3.38
C SER A 120 10.36 21.15 -1.89
N GLY A 121 11.06 20.29 -1.14
CA GLY A 121 11.02 20.26 0.32
C GLY A 121 10.37 19.04 0.97
N PRO A 122 9.32 18.40 0.42
CA PRO A 122 8.87 17.11 0.95
C PRO A 122 9.93 16.03 0.71
N GLN A 123 10.01 15.07 1.63
CA GLN A 123 10.94 13.95 1.54
C GLN A 123 10.59 13.00 0.38
N ALA A 124 11.58 12.29 -0.16
CA ALA A 124 11.34 11.25 -1.15
C ALA A 124 10.34 10.21 -0.60
N GLY A 125 9.35 9.84 -1.41
CA GLY A 125 8.27 8.94 -1.01
C GLY A 125 7.12 9.62 -0.24
N SER A 126 7.21 10.92 0.07
CA SER A 126 6.13 11.66 0.75
C SER A 126 5.45 12.68 -0.16
N PHE A 127 4.19 12.99 0.15
CA PHE A 127 3.49 14.18 -0.32
C PHE A 127 3.27 15.16 0.84
N ARG A 128 2.97 16.41 0.53
CA ARG A 128 2.75 17.47 1.52
C ARG A 128 1.34 18.02 1.47
N ILE A 129 0.77 18.22 2.66
CA ILE A 129 -0.42 19.04 2.89
C ILE A 129 0.03 20.30 3.64
N ILE A 130 -0.16 21.47 3.02
CA ILE A 130 0.07 22.76 3.67
C ILE A 130 -1.22 23.16 4.37
N THR A 131 -1.16 23.35 5.69
CA THR A 131 -2.31 23.79 6.48
C THR A 131 -2.39 25.31 6.52
N PRO A 132 -3.59 25.90 6.46
CA PRO A 132 -3.75 27.35 6.56
C PRO A 132 -3.58 27.80 8.00
N VAL A 133 -3.54 29.11 8.22
CA VAL A 133 -3.77 29.68 9.55
C VAL A 133 -5.25 29.47 9.91
N TYR A 134 -5.51 28.87 11.07
CA TYR A 134 -6.84 28.78 11.67
C TYR A 134 -6.73 28.72 13.19
N ASN A 135 -7.86 28.86 13.90
CA ASN A 135 -7.88 28.78 15.36
C ASN A 135 -8.28 27.36 15.83
N PRO A 136 -7.34 26.55 16.34
CA PRO A 136 -7.61 25.18 16.79
C PRO A 136 -8.47 25.12 18.07
N THR A 137 -8.70 26.25 18.77
CA THR A 137 -9.64 26.27 19.90
C THR A 137 -11.10 26.36 19.46
N LEU A 138 -11.35 26.83 18.23
CA LEU A 138 -12.69 26.92 17.67
C LEU A 138 -13.04 25.68 16.84
N GLU A 139 -12.09 25.20 16.04
CA GLU A 139 -12.31 24.10 15.11
C GLU A 139 -11.00 23.36 14.85
N ASN A 140 -11.06 22.03 14.87
CA ASN A 140 -9.90 21.18 14.60
C ASN A 140 -10.10 20.39 13.31
N TYR A 141 -8.99 19.99 12.70
CA TYR A 141 -9.02 19.25 11.45
C TYR A 141 -8.09 18.04 11.52
N ASN A 142 -8.50 16.96 10.87
CA ASN A 142 -7.65 15.82 10.56
C ASN A 142 -7.03 16.03 9.18
N ALA A 143 -5.78 15.63 9.02
CA ALA A 143 -5.12 15.60 7.72
C ALA A 143 -4.24 14.36 7.59
N GLY A 144 -4.17 13.78 6.40
CA GLY A 144 -3.29 12.65 6.13
C GLY A 144 -3.60 11.90 4.84
N SER A 145 -3.31 10.61 4.86
CA SER A 145 -3.55 9.70 3.74
C SER A 145 -5.02 9.31 3.68
N ALA A 146 -5.63 9.49 2.51
CA ALA A 146 -6.99 9.08 2.24
C ALA A 146 -7.05 7.93 1.25
N LEU A 147 -8.20 7.29 1.22
CA LEU A 147 -8.61 6.40 0.14
C LEU A 147 -9.95 6.87 -0.39
N GLN A 148 -10.11 6.75 -1.71
CA GLN A 148 -11.38 6.98 -2.37
C GLN A 148 -11.97 5.63 -2.79
N THR A 149 -13.21 5.36 -2.40
CA THR A 149 -13.96 4.19 -2.85
C THR A 149 -14.37 4.35 -4.31
N LEU A 150 -14.72 3.25 -4.97
CA LEU A 150 -15.24 3.28 -6.36
C LEU A 150 -16.55 4.09 -6.49
N THR A 151 -17.30 4.26 -5.40
CA THR A 151 -18.51 5.08 -5.34
C THR A 151 -18.22 6.57 -5.05
N GLY A 152 -16.94 6.96 -4.98
CA GLY A 152 -16.51 8.34 -4.73
C GLY A 152 -16.47 8.73 -3.25
N GLY A 153 -16.80 7.81 -2.34
CA GLY A 153 -16.69 8.03 -0.90
C GLY A 153 -15.23 8.22 -0.47
N VAL A 154 -14.99 9.16 0.44
CA VAL A 154 -13.64 9.51 0.91
C VAL A 154 -13.53 9.14 2.38
N THR A 155 -12.54 8.32 2.68
CA THR A 155 -12.19 7.98 4.07
C THR A 155 -10.73 8.28 4.28
N LEU A 156 -10.41 9.05 5.33
CA LEU A 156 -9.03 9.13 5.81
C LEU A 156 -8.62 7.73 6.27
N SER A 157 -7.60 7.16 5.65
CA SER A 157 -7.10 5.83 5.99
C SER A 157 -6.33 5.88 7.30
N ASN A 158 -5.42 6.84 7.38
CA ASN A 158 -4.71 7.21 8.58
C ASN A 158 -4.42 8.71 8.53
N PHE A 159 -4.31 9.34 9.69
CA PHE A 159 -4.27 10.79 9.79
C PHE A 159 -3.71 11.25 11.13
N VAL A 160 -3.38 12.53 11.20
CA VAL A 160 -3.04 13.24 12.44
C VAL A 160 -4.01 14.39 12.63
N THR A 161 -4.11 14.91 13.86
CA THR A 161 -4.69 16.24 14.08
C THR A 161 -3.77 17.28 13.44
N ALA A 162 -4.26 17.94 12.39
CA ALA A 162 -3.54 19.00 11.70
C ALA A 162 -3.20 20.13 12.68
N GLN A 163 -2.02 20.73 12.53
CA GLN A 163 -1.68 21.96 13.23
C GLN A 163 -1.86 23.15 12.29
N PRO A 164 -2.25 24.33 12.77
CA PRO A 164 -2.41 25.52 11.93
C PRO A 164 -1.04 26.02 11.42
N ASN A 165 -1.00 26.49 10.18
CA ASN A 165 0.18 27.11 9.56
C ASN A 165 1.44 26.24 9.57
N THR A 166 1.30 24.96 9.24
CA THR A 166 2.39 23.98 9.16
C THR A 166 2.39 23.21 7.85
N ASN A 167 3.51 22.53 7.59
CA ASN A 167 3.60 21.53 6.55
C ASN A 167 3.46 20.15 7.19
N LEU A 168 2.52 19.36 6.69
CA LEU A 168 2.38 17.95 7.04
C LEU A 168 2.89 17.10 5.88
N ASP A 169 4.00 16.40 6.08
CA ASP A 169 4.52 15.45 5.11
C ASP A 169 4.05 14.04 5.46
N CYS A 170 3.48 13.35 4.48
CA CYS A 170 2.89 12.02 4.62
C CYS A 170 3.54 11.06 3.62
N GLN A 171 4.17 10.00 4.11
CA GLN A 171 4.74 8.92 3.31
C GLN A 171 3.82 7.68 3.38
N PRO A 172 2.98 7.45 2.36
CA PRO A 172 2.02 6.35 2.37
C PRO A 172 2.71 4.97 2.36
N ILE A 173 2.12 4.00 3.05
CA ILE A 173 2.57 2.61 3.03
C ILE A 173 1.47 1.72 2.43
N ARG A 174 1.82 0.95 1.41
CA ARG A 174 0.88 0.13 0.62
C ARG A 174 0.73 -1.29 1.20
N ILE A 175 0.49 -1.35 2.51
CA ILE A 175 0.22 -2.61 3.23
C ILE A 175 -1.19 -2.49 3.81
N PHE A 176 -2.03 -3.47 3.49
CA PHE A 176 -3.40 -3.55 3.94
C PHE A 176 -3.59 -4.71 4.89
N TYR A 177 -4.50 -4.55 5.83
CA TYR A 177 -4.81 -5.53 6.85
C TYR A 177 -6.28 -5.91 6.80
N VAL A 178 -6.56 -7.17 7.11
CA VAL A 178 -7.90 -7.68 7.37
C VAL A 178 -7.92 -8.29 8.76
N GLN A 179 -8.92 -7.92 9.56
CA GLN A 179 -9.09 -8.45 10.91
C GLN A 179 -10.56 -8.70 11.22
N THR A 180 -10.84 -9.60 12.16
CA THR A 180 -12.18 -9.79 12.72
C THR A 180 -12.49 -8.76 13.81
N GLY A 181 -13.69 -8.19 13.78
CA GLY A 181 -14.14 -7.20 14.76
C GLY A 181 -15.25 -6.30 14.24
N ASN A 182 -15.64 -5.32 15.06
CA ASN A 182 -16.86 -4.52 14.84
C ASN A 182 -16.59 -3.05 14.50
N TYR A 183 -15.38 -2.71 14.06
CA TYR A 183 -15.12 -1.35 13.56
C TYR A 183 -15.92 -1.10 12.27
N THR A 184 -16.51 0.07 12.17
CA THR A 184 -17.27 0.49 10.98
C THR A 184 -16.42 1.42 10.13
N ALA A 185 -16.65 1.42 8.81
CA ALA A 185 -15.92 2.28 7.90
C ALA A 185 -15.99 3.76 8.35
N GLY A 186 -14.84 4.45 8.37
CA GLY A 186 -14.72 5.83 8.82
C GLY A 186 -14.66 6.02 10.34
N THR A 187 -14.60 4.94 11.13
CA THR A 187 -14.36 5.02 12.58
C THR A 187 -12.91 4.76 12.93
N VAL A 188 -12.43 5.51 13.93
CA VAL A 188 -11.07 5.37 14.45
C VAL A 188 -10.93 3.99 15.10
N MET A 189 -9.84 3.30 14.79
CA MET A 189 -9.54 1.97 15.31
C MET A 189 -8.19 1.93 16.00
N ASN A 190 -8.02 0.96 16.91
CA ASN A 190 -6.73 0.70 17.54
C ASN A 190 -5.85 -0.11 16.58
N PHE A 191 -4.93 0.56 15.88
CA PHE A 191 -4.01 -0.10 14.94
C PHE A 191 -3.17 -1.16 15.62
N THR A 192 -2.44 -0.81 16.69
CA THR A 192 -1.50 -1.72 17.38
C THR A 192 -2.15 -3.01 17.84
N ALA A 193 -3.35 -2.92 18.44
CA ALA A 193 -4.08 -4.11 18.88
C ALA A 193 -4.62 -4.93 17.70
N SER A 194 -5.16 -4.26 16.68
CA SER A 194 -5.81 -4.93 15.55
C SER A 194 -4.80 -5.58 14.60
N SER A 195 -3.62 -4.97 14.40
CA SER A 195 -2.59 -5.43 13.47
C SER A 195 -1.82 -6.65 13.98
N ALA A 196 -1.81 -6.90 15.29
CA ALA A 196 -1.00 -7.95 15.92
C ALA A 196 -1.28 -9.37 15.37
N THR A 197 -2.53 -9.64 15.00
CA THR A 197 -2.97 -10.95 14.49
C THR A 197 -3.78 -10.84 13.21
N ALA A 198 -3.69 -9.72 12.50
CA ALA A 198 -4.43 -9.50 11.25
C ALA A 198 -3.79 -10.24 10.07
N ALA A 199 -4.57 -10.56 9.04
CA ALA A 199 -4.03 -10.94 7.74
C ALA A 199 -3.33 -9.74 7.11
N VAL A 200 -2.11 -9.94 6.61
CA VAL A 200 -1.30 -8.88 5.99
C VAL A 200 -1.27 -9.05 4.48
N CYS A 201 -1.77 -8.04 3.76
CA CYS A 201 -1.75 -7.95 2.30
C CYS A 201 -0.76 -6.86 1.90
N ASP A 202 0.50 -7.25 1.70
CA ASP A 202 1.58 -6.34 1.32
C ASP A 202 1.62 -6.15 -0.21
N ALA A 203 1.26 -4.95 -0.68
CA ALA A 203 1.30 -4.60 -2.10
C ALA A 203 2.61 -3.89 -2.50
N THR A 204 3.55 -3.68 -1.58
CA THR A 204 4.84 -3.05 -1.88
C THR A 204 5.66 -3.80 -2.94
N PRO A 205 5.63 -5.15 -3.04
CA PRO A 205 6.35 -5.87 -4.09
C PRO A 205 5.65 -5.87 -5.46
N GLY A 206 4.50 -5.18 -5.61
CA GLY A 206 3.74 -5.13 -6.86
C GLY A 206 2.55 -6.11 -6.94
N TYR A 207 2.21 -6.78 -5.85
CA TYR A 207 0.97 -7.56 -5.77
C TYR A 207 -0.26 -6.65 -5.83
N SER A 208 -1.28 -7.09 -6.55
CA SER A 208 -2.53 -6.32 -6.76
C SER A 208 -3.79 -7.10 -6.45
N SER A 209 -3.67 -8.41 -6.21
CA SER A 209 -4.79 -9.25 -5.78
C SER A 209 -4.35 -10.15 -4.63
N PHE A 210 -5.23 -10.38 -3.66
CA PHE A 210 -4.95 -11.21 -2.49
C PHE A 210 -6.15 -12.12 -2.22
N SER A 211 -5.90 -13.42 -2.05
CA SER A 211 -6.87 -14.35 -1.49
C SER A 211 -6.55 -14.57 -0.02
N VAL A 212 -7.49 -14.23 0.86
CA VAL A 212 -7.35 -14.28 2.31
C VAL A 212 -8.38 -15.25 2.85
N VAL A 213 -7.93 -16.19 3.68
CA VAL A 213 -8.80 -17.17 4.33
C VAL A 213 -8.66 -17.02 5.84
N TYR A 214 -9.77 -16.83 6.54
CA TYR A 214 -9.84 -16.93 8.00
C TYR A 214 -10.17 -18.36 8.39
N ASN A 215 -9.24 -19.04 9.07
CA ASN A 215 -9.34 -20.46 9.41
C ASN A 215 -10.14 -20.69 10.69
N ALA A 216 -10.59 -21.93 10.90
CA ALA A 216 -11.38 -22.30 12.08
C ALA A 216 -10.62 -22.17 13.42
N ASP A 217 -9.28 -22.19 13.37
CA ASP A 217 -8.39 -22.00 14.52
C ASP A 217 -8.06 -20.51 14.79
N GLY A 218 -8.65 -19.59 14.02
CA GLY A 218 -8.41 -18.16 14.14
C GLY A 218 -7.15 -17.65 13.43
N THR A 219 -6.43 -18.52 12.70
CA THR A 219 -5.28 -18.13 11.88
C THR A 219 -5.70 -17.64 10.50
N TRP A 220 -4.74 -17.11 9.75
CA TRP A 220 -4.96 -16.62 8.39
C TRP A 220 -4.11 -17.39 7.38
N THR A 221 -4.68 -17.63 6.20
CA THR A 221 -3.93 -18.04 5.01
C THR A 221 -4.04 -16.94 3.97
N ILE A 222 -2.90 -16.40 3.52
CA ILE A 222 -2.84 -15.31 2.54
C ILE A 222 -2.10 -15.80 1.30
N LYS A 223 -2.70 -15.57 0.13
CA LYS A 223 -2.10 -15.81 -1.18
C LYS A 223 -2.08 -14.51 -1.98
N PRO A 224 -0.94 -13.83 -2.10
CA PRO A 224 -0.81 -12.65 -2.95
C PRO A 224 -0.73 -13.06 -4.42
N PHE A 225 -1.15 -12.18 -5.32
CA PHE A 225 -1.10 -12.38 -6.77
C PHE A 225 -0.64 -11.09 -7.47
N ALA A 226 0.27 -11.24 -8.43
CA ALA A 226 0.67 -10.18 -9.35
C ALA A 226 0.00 -10.39 -10.72
N VAL A 227 -0.27 -9.30 -11.43
CA VAL A 227 -0.69 -9.35 -12.84
C VAL A 227 0.57 -9.35 -13.70
N VAL A 228 0.79 -10.43 -14.43
CA VAL A 228 1.87 -10.54 -15.43
C VAL A 228 1.25 -10.43 -16.81
N ARG A 229 1.81 -9.57 -17.68
CA ARG A 229 1.40 -9.52 -19.09
C ARG A 229 2.27 -10.47 -19.91
N ALA A 230 1.63 -11.37 -20.64
CA ALA A 230 2.30 -12.19 -21.64
C ALA A 230 2.66 -11.35 -22.88
N ALA A 231 3.56 -11.88 -23.72
CA ALA A 231 4.01 -11.23 -24.95
C ALA A 231 2.88 -10.96 -25.96
N ASP A 232 1.75 -11.67 -25.83
CA ASP A 232 0.53 -11.47 -26.61
C ASP A 232 -0.39 -10.36 -26.05
N GLY A 233 0.04 -9.67 -24.98
CA GLY A 233 -0.70 -8.60 -24.32
C GLY A 233 -1.74 -9.06 -23.29
N ARG A 234 -1.96 -10.37 -23.11
CA ARG A 234 -2.93 -10.91 -22.14
C ARG A 234 -2.36 -10.89 -20.71
N GLY A 235 -3.16 -10.44 -19.75
CA GLY A 235 -2.82 -10.45 -18.33
C GLY A 235 -3.15 -11.79 -17.68
N ARG A 236 -2.22 -12.35 -16.89
CA ARG A 236 -2.43 -13.54 -16.05
C ARG A 236 -2.11 -13.21 -14.59
N LEU A 237 -2.94 -13.68 -13.66
CA LEU A 237 -2.62 -13.64 -12.23
C LEU A 237 -1.62 -14.73 -11.88
N VAL A 238 -0.55 -14.38 -11.16
CA VAL A 238 0.48 -15.32 -10.71
C VAL A 238 0.65 -15.20 -9.21
N GLU A 239 0.54 -16.30 -8.48
CA GLU A 239 0.60 -16.36 -7.01
C GLU A 239 2.01 -16.02 -6.52
N GLY A 240 2.15 -15.20 -5.46
CA GLY A 240 3.40 -14.53 -5.09
C GLY A 240 4.50 -15.40 -4.49
N THR A 241 4.27 -16.69 -4.26
CA THR A 241 5.33 -17.68 -4.02
C THR A 241 5.83 -18.34 -5.33
N THR A 242 5.17 -18.06 -6.45
CA THR A 242 5.41 -18.66 -7.78
C THR A 242 5.48 -17.65 -8.92
N ALA A 243 5.33 -16.35 -8.65
CA ALA A 243 5.53 -15.28 -9.63
C ALA A 243 7.01 -15.02 -9.85
N THR A 244 7.76 -16.09 -10.12
CA THR A 244 9.09 -15.95 -10.66
C THR A 244 8.93 -15.57 -12.12
N ASN A 245 9.34 -14.36 -12.47
CA ASN A 245 9.49 -13.97 -13.87
C ASN A 245 10.96 -13.76 -14.22
N ALA A 246 11.85 -13.79 -13.23
CA ALA A 246 13.29 -13.62 -13.37
C ALA A 246 14.03 -14.87 -12.92
N GLU A 247 15.11 -15.15 -13.63
CA GLU A 247 16.07 -16.20 -13.33
C GLU A 247 17.46 -15.58 -13.20
N VAL A 248 18.16 -15.95 -12.13
CA VAL A 248 19.55 -15.59 -11.87
C VAL A 248 20.38 -16.86 -12.03
N LEU A 249 21.15 -16.93 -13.10
CA LEU A 249 22.09 -18.01 -13.37
C LEU A 249 23.48 -17.64 -12.84
N ASN A 250 24.34 -18.65 -12.68
CA ASN A 250 25.77 -18.43 -12.43
C ASN A 250 26.43 -17.64 -13.57
N GLU A 251 27.69 -17.24 -13.37
CA GLU A 251 28.46 -16.46 -14.34
C GLU A 251 28.51 -17.11 -15.74
N ALA A 252 28.57 -18.45 -15.76
CA ALA A 252 28.59 -19.25 -16.99
C ALA A 252 27.23 -19.36 -17.69
N GLY A 253 26.12 -18.99 -17.05
CA GLY A 253 24.76 -19.15 -17.59
C GLY A 253 24.29 -20.59 -17.68
N THR A 254 24.93 -21.52 -16.97
CA THR A 254 24.71 -22.98 -17.08
C THR A 254 23.80 -23.54 -16.00
N ALA A 255 23.69 -22.85 -14.86
CA ALA A 255 22.90 -23.33 -13.72
C ALA A 255 22.10 -22.18 -13.09
N THR A 256 20.82 -22.45 -12.79
CA THR A 256 19.95 -21.55 -12.03
C THR A 256 20.37 -21.52 -10.56
N ILE A 257 20.85 -20.37 -10.12
CA ILE A 257 21.28 -20.13 -8.75
C ILE A 257 20.11 -19.62 -7.90
N SER A 258 19.26 -18.79 -8.47
CA SER A 258 18.06 -18.28 -7.81
C SER A 258 17.01 -17.89 -8.84
N THR A 259 15.75 -17.84 -8.41
CA THR A 259 14.62 -17.32 -9.19
C THR A 259 13.96 -16.22 -8.40
N GLY A 260 13.41 -15.21 -9.06
CA GLY A 260 12.76 -14.09 -8.39
C GLY A 260 11.83 -13.32 -9.30
N TYR A 261 11.50 -12.11 -8.89
CA TYR A 261 10.49 -11.26 -9.52
C TYR A 261 11.04 -9.88 -9.85
N VAL A 262 10.87 -9.45 -11.10
CA VAL A 262 11.14 -8.10 -11.60
C VAL A 262 9.79 -7.42 -11.84
N ALA A 263 9.50 -6.39 -11.04
CA ALA A 263 8.16 -5.83 -10.90
C ALA A 263 7.59 -5.16 -12.16
N ASP A 264 8.44 -4.54 -12.97
CA ASP A 264 8.07 -3.87 -14.21
C ASP A 264 8.24 -4.77 -15.45
N GLY A 265 8.73 -6.00 -15.27
CA GLY A 265 9.10 -6.91 -16.36
C GLY A 265 10.23 -6.39 -17.25
N ASN A 266 10.92 -5.32 -16.84
CA ASN A 266 11.99 -4.70 -17.59
C ASN A 266 13.32 -5.31 -17.17
N PHE A 267 13.93 -6.08 -18.07
CA PHE A 267 15.24 -6.69 -17.85
C PHE A 267 16.39 -5.84 -18.39
N ASN A 268 16.18 -4.52 -18.59
CA ASN A 268 17.27 -3.61 -18.88
C ASN A 268 17.97 -3.19 -17.57
N PRO A 269 19.31 -3.23 -17.51
CA PRO A 269 20.02 -2.81 -16.31
C PRO A 269 19.79 -1.33 -15.94
N PRO A 270 19.75 -0.99 -14.64
CA PRO A 270 19.85 -1.89 -13.49
C PRO A 270 18.56 -2.72 -13.28
N ILE A 271 18.72 -4.03 -13.08
CA ILE A 271 17.63 -5.00 -12.91
C ILE A 271 17.44 -5.25 -11.41
N LEU A 272 16.30 -4.90 -10.85
CA LEU A 272 15.94 -5.24 -9.47
C LEU A 272 15.16 -6.56 -9.44
N VAL A 273 15.79 -7.62 -8.93
CA VAL A 273 15.13 -8.91 -8.71
C VAL A 273 14.77 -9.03 -7.23
N GLN A 274 13.47 -9.16 -6.97
CA GLN A 274 12.89 -9.31 -5.64
C GLN A 274 12.50 -10.76 -5.37
N ASN A 275 12.28 -11.11 -4.10
CA ASN A 275 11.79 -12.43 -3.69
C ASN A 275 12.64 -13.60 -4.22
N LEU A 276 13.96 -13.45 -4.15
CA LEU A 276 14.94 -14.47 -4.55
C LEU A 276 14.72 -15.76 -3.74
N SER A 277 14.48 -16.86 -4.44
CA SER A 277 14.28 -18.19 -3.85
C SER A 277 15.50 -18.69 -3.07
N HIS A 278 16.70 -18.29 -3.50
CA HIS A 278 17.97 -18.63 -2.85
C HIS A 278 18.83 -17.38 -2.69
N ALA A 279 18.29 -16.36 -1.99
CA ALA A 279 18.99 -15.10 -1.77
C ALA A 279 20.40 -15.29 -1.21
N ALA A 280 20.63 -16.26 -0.31
CA ALA A 280 21.95 -16.54 0.28
C ALA A 280 23.04 -16.92 -0.75
N ALA A 281 22.67 -17.40 -1.94
CA ALA A 281 23.61 -17.76 -3.01
C ALA A 281 24.02 -16.56 -3.88
N ILE A 282 23.39 -15.40 -3.71
CA ILE A 282 23.72 -14.16 -4.41
C ILE A 282 24.66 -13.31 -3.56
N ASN A 283 25.82 -12.95 -4.09
CA ASN A 283 26.85 -12.16 -3.42
C ASN A 283 26.98 -10.80 -4.09
N VAL A 284 27.09 -9.74 -3.30
CA VAL A 284 27.41 -8.40 -3.81
C VAL A 284 28.80 -8.45 -4.46
N LEU A 285 28.96 -7.78 -5.60
CA LEU A 285 30.10 -7.86 -6.51
C LEU A 285 30.29 -9.22 -7.21
N GLY A 286 29.38 -10.18 -7.02
CA GLY A 286 29.35 -11.40 -7.80
C GLY A 286 28.80 -11.17 -9.21
N GLU A 287 29.32 -11.92 -10.17
CA GLU A 287 28.86 -11.92 -11.57
C GLU A 287 27.76 -12.97 -11.78
N TYR A 288 26.72 -12.60 -12.50
CA TYR A 288 25.54 -13.41 -12.75
C TYR A 288 24.98 -13.15 -14.14
N GLN A 289 24.21 -14.11 -14.66
CA GLN A 289 23.35 -13.83 -15.81
C GLN A 289 21.90 -13.69 -15.35
N VAL A 290 21.29 -12.54 -15.63
CA VAL A 290 19.93 -12.21 -15.18
C VAL A 290 19.03 -11.94 -16.37
N GLY A 291 17.81 -12.45 -16.32
CA GLY A 291 16.83 -12.25 -17.38
C GLY A 291 15.51 -12.97 -17.12
N PRO A 292 14.54 -12.86 -18.03
CA PRO A 292 13.27 -13.57 -17.90
C PRO A 292 13.46 -15.09 -17.92
N ILE A 293 12.62 -15.83 -17.20
CA ILE A 293 12.62 -17.30 -17.23
C ILE A 293 12.40 -17.79 -18.67
N GLY A 294 13.28 -18.67 -19.15
CA GLY A 294 13.23 -19.20 -20.53
C GLY A 294 13.52 -18.18 -21.64
N GLY A 295 13.89 -16.95 -21.29
CA GLY A 295 14.23 -15.89 -22.24
C GLY A 295 15.71 -15.48 -22.20
N PRO A 296 16.07 -14.43 -22.96
CA PRO A 296 17.45 -13.97 -23.10
C PRO A 296 18.01 -13.50 -21.76
N LYS A 297 19.31 -13.72 -21.55
CA LYS A 297 20.00 -13.38 -20.31
C LYS A 297 21.07 -12.32 -20.58
N ILE A 298 21.30 -11.46 -19.60
CA ILE A 298 22.31 -10.40 -19.67
C ILE A 298 23.32 -10.65 -18.56
N GLY A 299 24.61 -10.61 -18.91
CA GLY A 299 25.69 -10.65 -17.93
C GLY A 299 25.69 -9.36 -17.11
N THR A 300 25.66 -9.50 -15.80
CA THR A 300 25.53 -8.39 -14.84
C THR A 300 26.27 -8.71 -13.55
N THR A 301 26.66 -7.67 -12.83
CA THR A 301 27.20 -7.72 -11.47
C THR A 301 26.11 -7.38 -10.46
N CYS A 302 26.00 -8.13 -9.37
CA CYS A 302 25.14 -7.76 -8.25
C CYS A 302 25.73 -6.54 -7.52
N ILE A 303 25.16 -5.36 -7.73
CA ILE A 303 25.66 -4.09 -7.16
C ILE A 303 25.08 -3.75 -5.79
N ASP A 304 23.92 -4.32 -5.45
CA ASP A 304 23.30 -4.16 -4.13
C ASP A 304 22.46 -5.39 -3.78
N LYS A 305 22.35 -5.70 -2.48
CA LYS A 305 21.54 -6.81 -1.97
C LYS A 305 20.94 -6.46 -0.62
N GLN A 306 19.62 -6.56 -0.53
CA GLN A 306 18.85 -6.29 0.70
C GLN A 306 17.88 -7.44 0.96
N GLY A 307 18.19 -8.26 1.95
CA GLY A 307 17.37 -9.43 2.31
C GLY A 307 17.20 -10.40 1.13
N THR A 308 15.96 -10.53 0.65
CA THR A 308 15.57 -11.39 -0.49
C THR A 308 15.59 -10.66 -1.84
N SER A 309 16.11 -9.44 -1.91
CA SER A 309 16.19 -8.65 -3.14
C SER A 309 17.64 -8.34 -3.51
N ALA A 310 17.95 -8.31 -4.81
CA ALA A 310 19.25 -7.92 -5.33
C ALA A 310 19.12 -7.07 -6.61
N THR A 311 20.01 -6.10 -6.77
CA THR A 311 20.09 -5.21 -7.93
C THR A 311 21.30 -5.60 -8.78
N PHE A 312 21.09 -5.75 -10.09
CA PHE A 312 22.09 -6.20 -11.03
C PHE A 312 22.34 -5.13 -12.10
N ALA A 313 23.60 -4.77 -12.34
CA ALA A 313 24.01 -3.79 -13.36
C ALA A 313 25.28 -4.27 -14.08
N PRO A 314 25.62 -3.74 -15.27
CA PRO A 314 26.84 -4.10 -15.97
C PRO A 314 28.08 -3.82 -15.12
#